data_AF-A0A066VJK0-F1
#
_entry.id   AF-A0A066VJK0-F1
#
_cell.length_a   1.000
_cell.length_b   1.000
_cell.length_c   1.000
_cell.angle_alpha   90.00
_cell.angle_beta   90.00
_cell.angle_gamma   90.00
#
_symmetry.space_group_name_H-M   'P 1'
#
loop_
_entity.id
_entity.type
_entity.pdbx_description
1 polymer ?
#
loop_
_entity_poly.entity_id
_entity_poly.type
_entity_poly.pdbx_seq_one_letter_code
_entity_poly.pdbx_strand_id
1 'polypeptide(L)'
;MATMRNPCSSFTFTNYLFTHRRLASYVNRASSIPSRREWSAYLTWCAERMEREVPGVVQYSSEVVAVCADAPAAADCAPETFSVRVRDAQTGKMRTMRTRNLSIAVGGVPQIPPAVRDLYAAQPHSDGPSRIIHSGHFLPSLAKARSALLRKLDGGAPLRLAVVGSGQSSAEMTLHLYRTFPGAQIDLLFRAPAIKPSDDSSFVNAAAFDPDARGRFWQANMATRERWREEFARTNYAVVRCNVLNELFTLAYEDTIELGQPVPGADGPSETRLRIVANTSLEHVEQDSATGEVRLTTRTALGATVTQAYDALFLGTGFARELGALPCLGALKEHFPAVAQDEAQRVLAQGYDEPPEGAPSTLAERMRERNRGVTRGYRLVPYASEVYGGGIGAGSALGSNNSNTGVAPVAESEEDEHDDDDAPTLSSRGAMAVSSRRSSDNESVGSGPPSRGRSQTGAASLASSVTLHSRTVSPKRSVSPSAAAVGAGVSSGEIYVMGCNEATHGLSDSLLSVCAVRAGEIAQSLLPALARRARSPGADAALAIKVADAMVTPVRLTSAAAEPGAAVAAV
;
A
#
# COMPACT_ATOMS: atom_id res chain seq x y z
N MET A 1 -5.84 -3.00 -12.97
CA MET A 1 -6.71 -2.70 -11.80
C MET A 1 -8.13 -3.25 -11.97
N ALA A 2 -8.36 -4.40 -12.62
CA ALA A 2 -9.73 -4.94 -12.72
C ALA A 2 -9.78 -6.46 -12.60
N THR A 3 -8.75 -7.15 -13.08
CA THR A 3 -8.73 -8.61 -13.24
C THR A 3 -9.13 -9.40 -12.00
N MET A 4 -8.60 -9.05 -10.81
CA MET A 4 -8.92 -9.77 -9.58
C MET A 4 -10.37 -9.60 -9.10
N ARG A 5 -11.07 -8.55 -9.55
CA ARG A 5 -12.51 -8.36 -9.29
C ARG A 5 -13.36 -8.95 -10.42
N ASN A 6 -12.99 -8.66 -11.66
CA ASN A 6 -13.68 -9.12 -12.86
C ASN A 6 -12.69 -9.21 -14.04
N PRO A 7 -12.25 -10.42 -14.44
CA PRO A 7 -11.35 -10.60 -15.56
C PRO A 7 -11.96 -10.23 -16.92
N CYS A 8 -13.30 -10.18 -17.02
CA CYS A 8 -14.01 -9.75 -18.23
C CYS A 8 -14.11 -8.23 -18.36
N SER A 9 -13.60 -7.45 -17.40
CA SER A 9 -13.63 -5.99 -17.50
C SER A 9 -12.82 -5.49 -18.70
N SER A 10 -13.37 -4.48 -19.38
CA SER A 10 -12.66 -3.78 -20.45
C SER A 10 -11.44 -3.00 -19.95
N PHE A 11 -11.30 -2.79 -18.63
CA PHE A 11 -10.18 -2.08 -18.00
C PHE A 11 -9.03 -3.00 -17.58
N THR A 12 -8.97 -4.26 -18.02
CA THR A 12 -7.83 -5.15 -17.67
C THR A 12 -6.53 -4.73 -18.37
N PHE A 13 -5.38 -5.02 -17.75
CA PHE A 13 -4.06 -4.77 -18.35
C PHE A 13 -3.88 -5.53 -19.67
N THR A 14 -4.40 -6.77 -19.74
CA THR A 14 -4.42 -7.56 -20.97
C THR A 14 -5.20 -6.88 -22.08
N ASN A 15 -6.37 -6.31 -21.78
CA ASN A 15 -7.15 -5.58 -22.77
C ASN A 15 -6.46 -4.28 -23.21
N TYR A 16 -5.77 -3.59 -22.30
CA TYR A 16 -4.89 -2.47 -22.65
C TYR A 16 -3.79 -2.90 -23.64
N LEU A 17 -3.08 -4.00 -23.36
CA LEU A 17 -2.05 -4.51 -24.27
C LEU A 17 -2.63 -4.89 -25.64
N PHE A 18 -3.81 -5.52 -25.65
CA PHE A 18 -4.50 -5.90 -26.88
C PHE A 18 -4.89 -4.67 -27.72
N THR A 19 -5.50 -3.67 -27.10
CA THR A 19 -5.94 -2.43 -27.77
C THR A 19 -4.79 -1.62 -28.35
N HIS A 20 -3.59 -1.71 -27.76
CA HIS A 20 -2.37 -1.08 -28.27
C HIS A 20 -1.55 -2.00 -29.18
N ARG A 21 -2.09 -3.18 -29.57
CA ARG A 21 -1.42 -4.17 -30.42
C ARG A 21 -0.05 -4.63 -29.87
N ARG A 22 0.10 -4.61 -28.55
CA ARG A 22 1.35 -4.96 -27.84
C ARG A 22 1.28 -6.29 -27.08
N LEU A 23 0.13 -6.97 -27.08
CA LEU A 23 -0.05 -8.21 -26.32
C LEU A 23 0.97 -9.29 -26.70
N ALA A 24 1.15 -9.56 -27.99
CA ALA A 24 2.12 -10.55 -28.46
C ALA A 24 3.56 -10.18 -28.06
N SER A 25 3.96 -8.91 -28.28
CA SER A 25 5.28 -8.41 -27.89
C SER A 25 5.52 -8.49 -26.37
N TYR A 26 4.48 -8.21 -25.57
CA TYR A 26 4.56 -8.31 -24.11
C TYR A 26 4.73 -9.76 -23.66
N VAL A 27 3.99 -10.71 -24.26
CA VAL A 27 4.14 -12.15 -24.00
C VAL A 27 5.56 -12.60 -24.37
N ASN A 28 6.06 -12.19 -25.53
CA ASN A 28 7.42 -12.53 -25.99
C ASN A 28 8.53 -11.96 -25.10
N ARG A 29 8.27 -10.86 -24.37
CA ARG A 29 9.20 -10.31 -23.37
C ARG A 29 9.47 -11.28 -22.22
N ALA A 30 8.63 -12.30 -22.03
CA ALA A 30 8.74 -13.33 -20.99
C ALA A 30 8.93 -12.77 -19.55
N SER A 31 8.47 -11.53 -19.32
CA SER A 31 8.60 -10.84 -18.05
C SER A 31 7.23 -10.70 -17.40
N SER A 32 7.09 -11.24 -16.19
CA SER A 32 5.85 -11.21 -15.41
C SER A 32 5.53 -9.83 -14.83
N ILE A 33 6.52 -8.94 -14.72
CA ILE A 33 6.38 -7.62 -14.09
C ILE A 33 6.51 -6.53 -15.17
N PRO A 34 5.45 -5.72 -15.42
CA PRO A 34 5.55 -4.60 -16.35
C PRO A 34 6.47 -3.52 -15.79
N SER A 35 7.11 -2.74 -16.67
CA SER A 35 7.86 -1.56 -16.22
C SER A 35 6.91 -0.53 -15.60
N ARG A 36 7.39 0.29 -14.66
CA ARG A 36 6.57 1.38 -14.08
C ARG A 36 6.11 2.37 -15.15
N ARG A 37 6.87 2.56 -16.23
CA ARG A 37 6.48 3.37 -17.41
C ARG A 37 5.27 2.78 -18.12
N GLU A 38 5.29 1.47 -18.38
CA GLU A 38 4.17 0.77 -19.03
C GLU A 38 2.93 0.71 -18.12
N TRP A 39 3.13 0.47 -16.82
CA TRP A 39 2.04 0.50 -15.86
C TRP A 39 1.41 1.89 -15.72
N SER A 40 2.23 2.95 -15.71
CA SER A 40 1.73 4.33 -15.69
C SER A 40 0.93 4.65 -16.95
N ALA A 41 1.42 4.26 -18.13
CA ALA A 41 0.68 4.42 -19.38
C ALA A 41 -0.66 3.67 -19.38
N TYR A 42 -0.70 2.47 -18.81
CA TYR A 42 -1.94 1.74 -18.60
C TYR A 42 -2.93 2.47 -17.69
N LEU A 43 -2.46 3.05 -16.58
CA LEU A 43 -3.32 3.82 -15.67
C LEU A 43 -3.83 5.12 -16.33
N THR A 44 -2.97 5.81 -17.08
CA THR A 44 -3.36 6.97 -17.89
C THR A 44 -4.44 6.59 -18.91
N TRP A 45 -4.24 5.50 -19.65
CA TRP A 45 -5.25 4.99 -20.59
C TRP A 45 -6.59 4.68 -19.91
N CYS A 46 -6.57 4.10 -18.69
CA CYS A 46 -7.79 3.88 -17.91
C CYS A 46 -8.49 5.20 -17.57
N ALA A 47 -7.72 6.21 -17.12
CA ALA A 47 -8.27 7.51 -16.75
C ALA A 47 -8.86 8.26 -17.95
N GLU A 48 -8.15 8.32 -19.08
CA GLU A 48 -8.62 8.93 -20.33
C GLU A 48 -9.87 8.23 -20.87
N ARG A 49 -9.91 6.90 -20.79
CA ARG A 49 -11.11 6.15 -21.16
C ARG A 49 -12.28 6.50 -20.26
N MET A 50 -12.08 6.59 -18.94
CA MET A 50 -13.15 6.97 -18.01
C MET A 50 -13.71 8.35 -18.35
N GLU A 51 -12.86 9.33 -18.62
CA GLU A 51 -13.27 10.69 -19.00
C GLU A 51 -14.01 10.70 -20.36
N ARG A 52 -13.57 9.91 -21.34
CA ARG A 52 -14.25 9.79 -22.64
C ARG A 52 -15.66 9.19 -22.50
N GLU A 53 -15.79 8.11 -21.74
CA GLU A 53 -17.06 7.41 -21.58
C GLU A 53 -18.02 8.22 -20.68
N VAL A 54 -17.47 8.90 -19.68
CA VAL A 54 -18.22 9.62 -18.66
C VAL A 54 -17.57 10.98 -18.40
N PRO A 55 -17.84 11.98 -19.27
CA PRO A 55 -17.21 13.30 -19.17
C PRO A 55 -17.56 14.04 -17.88
N GLY A 56 -16.59 14.76 -17.32
CA GLY A 56 -16.77 15.63 -16.16
C GLY A 56 -16.71 14.92 -14.80
N VAL A 57 -16.42 13.61 -14.77
CA VAL A 57 -16.32 12.85 -13.51
C VAL A 57 -14.97 13.11 -12.82
N VAL A 58 -13.91 13.42 -13.58
CA VAL A 58 -12.59 13.72 -13.03
C VAL A 58 -12.28 15.20 -13.17
N GLN A 59 -12.03 15.88 -12.05
CA GLN A 59 -11.59 17.27 -12.03
C GLN A 59 -10.10 17.32 -11.67
N TYR A 60 -9.23 17.46 -12.69
CA TYR A 60 -7.79 17.62 -12.49
C TYR A 60 -7.45 19.00 -11.90
N SER A 61 -6.19 19.16 -11.46
CA SER A 61 -5.67 20.39 -10.86
C SER A 61 -6.54 20.95 -9.73
N SER A 62 -7.21 20.06 -8.99
CA SER A 62 -8.18 20.39 -7.96
C SER A 62 -7.70 19.85 -6.61
N GLU A 63 -7.03 20.71 -5.85
CA GLU A 63 -6.46 20.38 -4.55
C GLU A 63 -7.54 20.49 -3.46
N VAL A 64 -7.84 19.39 -2.77
CA VAL A 64 -8.74 19.41 -1.60
C VAL A 64 -7.98 19.95 -0.39
N VAL A 65 -8.33 21.16 0.05
CA VAL A 65 -7.63 21.84 1.16
C VAL A 65 -8.35 21.70 2.49
N ALA A 66 -9.66 21.43 2.49
CA ALA A 66 -10.41 21.15 3.72
C ALA A 66 -11.69 20.37 3.44
N VAL A 67 -12.04 19.50 4.39
CA VAL A 67 -13.31 18.77 4.45
C VAL A 67 -13.95 19.07 5.79
N CYS A 68 -15.18 19.57 5.76
CA CYS A 68 -15.96 19.85 6.97
C CYS A 68 -17.22 18.99 6.98
N ALA A 69 -17.58 18.46 8.15
CA ALA A 69 -18.93 17.95 8.38
C ALA A 69 -19.88 19.13 8.42
N ASP A 70 -20.99 19.05 7.68
CA ASP A 70 -22.05 20.05 7.82
C ASP A 70 -22.81 19.77 9.12
N ALA A 71 -23.21 20.83 9.83
CA ALA A 71 -23.89 20.71 11.12
C ALA A 71 -25.13 19.81 11.00
N PRO A 72 -25.28 18.80 11.88
CA PRO A 72 -26.47 17.96 11.90
C PRO A 72 -27.69 18.78 12.32
N ALA A 73 -28.89 18.34 11.93
CA ALA A 73 -30.14 18.98 12.35
C ALA A 73 -30.39 18.90 13.87
N ALA A 74 -29.69 18.01 14.58
CA ALA A 74 -29.70 17.85 16.03
C ALA A 74 -28.28 17.50 16.54
N ALA A 75 -27.94 17.91 17.77
CA ALA A 75 -26.58 17.85 18.32
C ALA A 75 -25.97 16.42 18.40
N ASP A 76 -26.80 15.38 18.50
CA ASP A 76 -26.37 13.98 18.68
C ASP A 76 -26.49 13.12 17.41
N CYS A 77 -26.65 13.74 16.24
CA CYS A 77 -26.79 13.02 14.98
C CYS A 77 -25.50 13.03 14.16
N ALA A 78 -25.20 11.92 13.49
CA ALA A 78 -24.10 11.88 12.53
C ALA A 78 -24.36 12.87 11.37
N PRO A 79 -23.32 13.51 10.82
CA PRO A 79 -23.49 14.48 9.73
C PRO A 79 -24.11 13.82 8.49
N GLU A 80 -25.04 14.50 7.84
CA GLU A 80 -25.71 14.00 6.61
C GLU A 80 -24.95 14.36 5.34
N THR A 81 -24.21 15.48 5.36
CA THR A 81 -23.43 15.99 4.24
C THR A 81 -22.10 16.55 4.70
N PHE A 82 -21.17 16.63 3.75
CA PHE A 82 -19.83 17.17 3.90
C PHE A 82 -19.60 18.28 2.88
N SER A 83 -18.97 19.36 3.33
CA SER A 83 -18.48 20.45 2.50
C SER A 83 -17.00 20.26 2.23
N VAL A 84 -16.64 20.15 0.95
CA VAL A 84 -15.26 19.98 0.46
C VAL A 84 -14.80 21.28 -0.18
N ARG A 85 -13.82 21.94 0.44
CA ARG A 85 -13.16 23.13 -0.11
C ARG A 85 -12.01 22.71 -1.02
N VAL A 86 -12.08 23.18 -2.26
CA VAL A 86 -11.15 22.83 -3.33
C VAL A 86 -10.47 24.10 -3.83
N ARG A 87 -9.16 24.04 -3.95
CA ARG A 87 -8.32 25.07 -4.59
C ARG A 87 -7.94 24.58 -5.99
N ASP A 88 -8.17 25.42 -6.98
CA ASP A 88 -7.61 25.18 -8.30
C ASP A 88 -6.09 25.46 -8.27
N ALA A 89 -5.28 24.45 -8.53
CA ALA A 89 -3.83 24.52 -8.41
C ALA A 89 -3.17 25.43 -9.46
N GLN A 90 -3.87 25.76 -10.55
CA GLN A 90 -3.34 26.61 -11.62
C GLN A 90 -3.70 28.09 -11.40
N THR A 91 -4.92 28.36 -10.95
CA THR A 91 -5.49 29.71 -10.83
C THR A 91 -5.56 30.21 -9.39
N GLY A 92 -5.39 29.34 -8.41
CA GLY A 92 -5.57 29.64 -6.97
C GLY A 92 -7.03 29.85 -6.54
N LYS A 93 -7.99 29.76 -7.46
CA LYS A 93 -9.42 30.01 -7.16
C LYS A 93 -9.97 28.94 -6.22
N MET A 94 -10.73 29.40 -5.22
CA MET A 94 -11.39 28.56 -4.24
C MET A 94 -12.83 28.25 -4.67
N ARG A 95 -13.26 27.00 -4.50
CA ARG A 95 -14.67 26.59 -4.63
C ARG A 95 -15.05 25.59 -3.54
N THR A 96 -16.34 25.51 -3.22
CA THR A 96 -16.87 24.56 -2.26
C THR A 96 -17.83 23.61 -2.96
N MET A 97 -17.65 22.31 -2.75
CA MET A 97 -18.52 21.25 -3.23
C MET A 97 -19.20 20.58 -2.05
N ARG A 98 -20.45 20.17 -2.20
CA ARG A 98 -21.17 19.41 -1.17
C ARG A 98 -21.36 17.98 -1.63
N THR A 99 -21.15 17.03 -0.73
CA THR A 99 -21.40 15.61 -0.98
C THR A 99 -22.01 14.95 0.24
N ARG A 100 -22.76 13.87 0.04
CA ARG A 100 -23.21 13.00 1.13
C ARG A 100 -22.15 11.99 1.52
N ASN A 101 -21.47 11.43 0.52
CA ASN A 101 -20.49 10.38 0.72
C ASN A 101 -19.13 10.81 0.18
N LEU A 102 -18.07 10.52 0.91
CA LEU A 102 -16.70 10.87 0.56
C LEU A 102 -15.85 9.61 0.52
N SER A 103 -14.99 9.48 -0.49
CA SER A 103 -13.93 8.47 -0.49
C SER A 103 -12.58 9.17 -0.46
N ILE A 104 -11.74 8.82 0.50
CA ILE A 104 -10.42 9.37 0.73
C ILE A 104 -9.39 8.34 0.23
N ALA A 105 -8.72 8.67 -0.86
CA ALA A 105 -7.76 7.81 -1.55
C ALA A 105 -6.54 8.61 -2.04
N VAL A 106 -5.97 9.44 -1.16
CA VAL A 106 -4.95 10.44 -1.51
C VAL A 106 -3.51 9.92 -1.52
N GLY A 107 -3.31 8.63 -1.26
CA GLY A 107 -1.98 8.04 -1.20
C GLY A 107 -1.24 8.40 0.09
N GLY A 108 0.09 8.54 0.01
CA GLY A 108 0.93 8.84 1.16
C GLY A 108 1.58 10.22 1.04
N VAL A 109 1.84 10.86 2.19
CA VAL A 109 2.55 12.14 2.30
C VAL A 109 4.04 11.86 2.49
N PRO A 110 4.96 12.58 1.82
CA PRO A 110 6.40 12.44 2.05
C PRO A 110 6.77 12.42 3.53
N GLN A 111 7.50 11.38 3.96
CA GLN A 111 7.96 11.28 5.35
C GLN A 111 9.30 11.98 5.48
N ILE A 112 9.30 13.22 5.98
CA ILE A 112 10.50 14.05 6.09
C ILE A 112 11.10 13.94 7.50
N PRO A 113 12.38 13.55 7.65
CA PRO A 113 13.05 13.49 8.95
C PRO A 113 12.99 14.85 9.68
N PRO A 114 12.81 14.86 11.02
CA PRO A 114 12.75 16.11 11.79
C PRO A 114 13.94 17.04 11.53
N ALA A 115 15.16 16.49 11.45
CA ALA A 115 16.40 17.23 11.24
C ALA A 115 16.46 18.06 9.94
N VAL A 116 15.59 17.79 8.95
CA VAL A 116 15.59 18.47 7.65
C VAL A 116 14.22 19.05 7.29
N ARG A 117 13.24 18.96 8.19
CA ARG A 117 11.84 19.28 7.92
C ARG A 117 11.64 20.73 7.47
N ASP A 118 12.22 21.67 8.22
CA ASP A 118 12.01 23.10 7.98
C ASP A 118 12.73 23.56 6.70
N LEU A 119 13.96 23.08 6.48
CA LEU A 119 14.72 23.32 5.24
C LEU A 119 14.02 22.73 4.01
N TYR A 120 13.41 21.56 4.16
CA TYR A 120 12.62 20.97 3.08
C TYR A 120 11.40 21.85 2.79
N ALA A 121 10.59 22.18 3.80
CA ALA A 121 9.38 22.98 3.62
C ALA A 121 9.61 24.38 3.04
N ALA A 122 10.79 24.97 3.25
CA ALA A 122 11.17 26.26 2.70
C ALA A 122 11.55 26.24 1.20
N GLN A 123 11.69 25.06 0.58
CA GLN A 123 12.14 24.93 -0.81
C GLN A 123 10.99 24.97 -1.82
N PRO A 124 11.26 25.44 -3.06
CA PRO A 124 10.25 25.51 -4.11
C PRO A 124 9.85 24.14 -4.68
N HIS A 125 10.53 23.06 -4.30
CA HIS A 125 10.27 21.67 -4.70
C HIS A 125 10.12 21.44 -6.20
N SER A 126 8.86 21.40 -6.67
CA SER A 126 8.50 21.14 -8.06
C SER A 126 8.39 22.41 -8.87
N ASP A 127 8.54 23.60 -8.28
CA ASP A 127 8.40 24.91 -8.94
C ASP A 127 9.75 25.52 -9.32
N GLY A 128 10.82 25.20 -8.58
CA GLY A 128 12.17 25.70 -8.80
C GLY A 128 13.27 24.67 -8.48
N PRO A 129 14.55 25.01 -8.74
CA PRO A 129 15.67 24.15 -8.37
C PRO A 129 15.71 23.97 -6.85
N SER A 130 15.67 22.72 -6.40
CA SER A 130 15.78 22.34 -4.99
C SER A 130 17.03 21.49 -4.78
N ARG A 131 17.65 21.61 -3.62
CA ARG A 131 18.81 20.79 -3.23
C ARG A 131 18.46 19.67 -2.28
N ILE A 132 17.31 19.74 -1.61
CA ILE A 132 16.79 18.66 -0.78
C ILE A 132 15.57 18.08 -1.49
N ILE A 133 15.70 16.85 -1.99
CA ILE A 133 14.73 16.23 -2.90
C ILE A 133 14.22 14.94 -2.29
N HIS A 134 12.92 14.86 -2.01
CA HIS A 134 12.29 13.62 -1.58
C HIS A 134 12.00 12.71 -2.79
N SER A 135 12.09 11.40 -2.58
CA SER A 135 11.84 10.37 -3.61
C SER A 135 10.52 10.54 -4.36
N GLY A 136 9.47 11.05 -3.70
CA GLY A 136 8.16 11.35 -4.30
C GLY A 136 8.18 12.42 -5.40
N HIS A 137 9.20 13.29 -5.42
CA HIS A 137 9.37 14.36 -6.43
C HIS A 137 10.70 14.25 -7.17
N PHE A 138 11.35 13.08 -7.14
CA PHE A 138 12.73 12.89 -7.59
C PHE A 138 12.99 13.40 -9.01
N LEU A 139 12.33 12.83 -10.03
CA LEU A 139 12.62 13.19 -11.42
C LEU A 139 12.27 14.64 -11.77
N PRO A 140 11.08 15.18 -11.41
CA PRO A 140 10.75 16.58 -11.67
C PRO A 140 11.73 17.56 -11.01
N SER A 141 12.07 17.36 -9.73
CA SER A 141 13.01 18.25 -9.02
C SER A 141 14.45 18.09 -9.53
N LEU A 142 14.87 16.85 -9.83
CA LEU A 142 16.19 16.60 -10.39
C LEU A 142 16.35 17.25 -11.77
N ALA A 143 15.33 17.20 -12.62
CA ALA A 143 15.37 17.85 -13.94
C ALA A 143 15.68 19.35 -13.84
N LYS A 144 15.15 20.02 -12.80
CA LYS A 144 15.38 21.44 -12.52
C LYS A 144 16.78 21.72 -11.94
N ALA A 145 17.28 20.83 -11.08
CA ALA A 145 18.61 20.95 -10.49
C ALA A 145 19.75 20.51 -11.43
N ARG A 146 19.46 19.64 -12.41
CA ARG A 146 20.44 18.91 -13.22
C ARG A 146 21.46 19.82 -13.89
N SER A 147 21.03 20.88 -14.55
CA SER A 147 21.94 21.78 -15.27
C SER A 147 22.95 22.46 -14.35
N ALA A 148 22.55 22.78 -13.11
CA ALA A 148 23.46 23.36 -12.12
C ALA A 148 24.48 22.33 -11.61
N LEU A 149 24.04 21.09 -11.36
CA LEU A 149 24.91 20.00 -10.91
C LEU A 149 25.92 19.61 -12.00
N LEU A 150 25.50 19.53 -13.27
CA LEU A 150 26.41 19.25 -14.40
C LEU A 150 27.46 20.33 -14.58
N ARG A 151 27.08 21.62 -14.48
CA ARG A 151 28.06 22.72 -14.58
C ARG A 151 29.16 22.65 -13.52
N LYS A 152 28.84 22.19 -12.30
CA LYS A 152 29.85 22.00 -11.25
C LYS A 152 30.87 20.94 -11.66
N LEU A 153 30.37 19.83 -12.21
CA LEU A 153 31.19 18.72 -12.70
C LEU A 153 32.07 19.16 -13.88
N ASP A 154 31.51 19.87 -14.86
CA ASP A 154 32.26 20.40 -16.01
C ASP A 154 33.35 21.41 -15.60
N GLY A 155 33.13 22.12 -14.48
CA GLY A 155 34.09 23.04 -13.88
C GLY A 155 35.25 22.37 -13.14
N GLY A 156 35.30 21.03 -13.10
CA GLY A 156 36.36 20.25 -12.45
C GLY A 156 36.25 20.18 -10.93
N ALA A 157 35.18 20.70 -10.33
CA ALA A 157 34.95 20.61 -8.89
C ALA A 157 34.25 19.29 -8.53
N PRO A 158 34.60 18.64 -7.40
CA PRO A 158 33.96 17.39 -6.99
C PRO A 158 32.47 17.63 -6.70
N LEU A 159 31.61 16.86 -7.37
CA LEU A 159 30.17 16.84 -7.15
C LEU A 159 29.83 15.78 -6.09
N ARG A 160 29.30 16.21 -4.95
CA ARG A 160 28.97 15.31 -3.82
C ARG A 160 27.48 15.22 -3.58
N LEU A 161 26.92 14.02 -3.61
CA LEU A 161 25.49 13.76 -3.47
C LEU A 161 25.25 12.82 -2.29
N ALA A 162 24.30 13.15 -1.42
CA ALA A 162 23.89 12.28 -0.32
C ALA A 162 22.51 11.67 -0.60
N VAL A 163 22.36 10.36 -0.41
CA VAL A 163 21.07 9.67 -0.44
C VAL A 163 20.80 9.08 0.94
N VAL A 164 19.66 9.42 1.55
CA VAL A 164 19.27 8.92 2.87
C VAL A 164 18.20 7.85 2.74
N GLY A 165 18.42 6.70 3.38
CA GLY A 165 17.49 5.57 3.46
C GLY A 165 18.04 4.29 2.83
N SER A 166 17.37 3.17 3.11
CA SER A 166 17.80 1.82 2.67
C SER A 166 16.68 1.05 1.96
N GLY A 167 15.63 1.73 1.50
CA GLY A 167 14.52 1.11 0.77
C GLY A 167 14.72 1.15 -0.74
N GLN A 168 13.79 0.54 -1.48
CA GLN A 168 13.77 0.50 -2.94
C GLN A 168 14.04 1.89 -3.57
N SER A 169 13.37 2.93 -3.08
CA SER A 169 13.53 4.29 -3.61
C SER A 169 14.96 4.82 -3.44
N SER A 170 15.61 4.57 -2.31
CA SER A 170 16.99 4.99 -2.07
C SER A 170 17.94 4.29 -3.04
N ALA A 171 17.81 2.97 -3.19
CA ALA A 171 18.65 2.20 -4.12
C ALA A 171 18.46 2.64 -5.58
N GLU A 172 17.21 2.81 -6.04
CA GLU A 172 16.92 3.29 -7.40
C GLU A 172 17.45 4.71 -7.66
N MET A 173 17.30 5.63 -6.69
CA MET A 173 17.86 6.98 -6.80
C MET A 173 19.39 6.94 -6.87
N THR A 174 20.06 6.16 -6.01
CA THR A 174 21.51 6.00 -6.04
C THR A 174 22.00 5.51 -7.39
N LEU A 175 21.41 4.45 -7.94
CA LEU A 175 21.74 3.93 -9.27
C LEU A 175 21.48 4.96 -10.38
N HIS A 176 20.39 5.71 -10.28
CA HIS A 176 20.06 6.76 -11.24
C HIS A 176 21.09 7.90 -11.20
N LEU A 177 21.46 8.37 -10.02
CA LEU A 177 22.44 9.44 -9.83
C LEU A 177 23.84 9.00 -10.30
N TYR A 178 24.26 7.77 -9.98
CA TYR A 178 25.54 7.20 -10.39
C TYR A 178 25.70 7.19 -11.92
N ARG A 179 24.61 6.88 -12.64
CA ARG A 179 24.55 6.88 -14.11
C ARG A 179 24.40 8.28 -14.71
N THR A 180 23.68 9.17 -14.03
CA THR A 180 23.36 10.51 -14.57
C THR A 180 24.51 11.48 -14.43
N PHE A 181 25.35 11.33 -13.40
CA PHE A 181 26.49 12.20 -13.11
C PHE A 181 27.79 11.39 -13.05
N PRO A 182 28.42 11.10 -14.20
CA PRO A 182 29.75 10.49 -14.24
C PRO A 182 30.74 11.31 -13.41
N GLY A 183 31.56 10.69 -12.56
CA GLY A 183 32.50 11.40 -11.69
C GLY A 183 31.92 12.04 -10.41
N ALA A 184 30.59 12.00 -10.20
CA ALA A 184 30.03 12.37 -8.90
C ALA A 184 30.38 11.35 -7.81
N GLN A 185 30.65 11.84 -6.60
CA GLN A 185 30.74 11.07 -5.36
C GLN A 185 29.35 10.98 -4.71
N ILE A 186 28.91 9.78 -4.36
CA ILE A 186 27.58 9.48 -3.87
C ILE A 186 27.70 8.67 -2.58
N ASP A 187 27.17 9.25 -1.49
CA ASP A 187 27.06 8.57 -0.20
C ASP A 187 25.62 8.06 -0.03
N LEU A 188 25.44 6.75 0.12
CA LEU A 188 24.16 6.14 0.52
C LEU A 188 24.17 5.90 2.03
N LEU A 189 23.50 6.77 2.79
CA LEU A 189 23.49 6.78 4.25
C LEU A 189 22.20 6.15 4.80
N PHE A 190 22.33 5.23 5.75
CA PHE A 190 21.17 4.64 6.42
C PHE A 190 21.49 4.11 7.81
N ARG A 191 20.47 4.12 8.69
CA ARG A 191 20.59 3.71 10.09
C ARG A 191 20.74 2.21 10.31
N ALA A 192 20.27 1.39 9.37
CA ALA A 192 20.33 -0.06 9.48
C ALA A 192 21.76 -0.58 9.23
N PRO A 193 22.10 -1.80 9.70
CA PRO A 193 23.41 -2.39 9.45
C PRO A 193 23.59 -2.86 7.99
N ALA A 194 22.50 -3.15 7.29
CA ALA A 194 22.53 -3.60 5.90
C ALA A 194 21.22 -3.26 5.17
N ILE A 195 21.30 -3.19 3.83
CA ILE A 195 20.15 -3.14 2.94
C ILE A 195 19.61 -4.58 2.79
N LYS A 196 18.30 -4.75 2.93
CA LYS A 196 17.66 -6.06 2.97
C LYS A 196 16.93 -6.37 1.65
N PRO A 197 16.93 -7.62 1.19
CA PRO A 197 16.11 -8.02 0.06
C PRO A 197 14.62 -7.97 0.43
N SER A 198 13.78 -7.63 -0.54
CA SER A 198 12.32 -7.78 -0.43
C SER A 198 11.97 -9.25 -0.48
N ASP A 199 11.19 -9.73 0.49
CA ASP A 199 10.66 -11.10 0.47
C ASP A 199 9.42 -11.15 -0.43
N ASP A 200 9.58 -11.78 -1.59
CA ASP A 200 8.53 -12.02 -2.58
C ASP A 200 8.21 -13.50 -2.74
N SER A 201 8.62 -14.33 -1.77
CA SER A 201 8.34 -15.77 -1.78
C SER A 201 6.84 -16.04 -1.71
N SER A 202 6.37 -17.04 -2.48
CA SER A 202 4.94 -17.25 -2.72
C SER A 202 4.11 -17.43 -1.45
N PHE A 203 4.61 -18.17 -0.45
CA PHE A 203 3.88 -18.38 0.81
C PHE A 203 3.76 -17.10 1.64
N VAL A 204 4.84 -16.34 1.75
CA VAL A 204 4.85 -15.08 2.50
C VAL A 204 3.97 -14.06 1.80
N ASN A 205 4.09 -13.95 0.48
CA ASN A 205 3.36 -12.98 -0.32
C ASN A 205 1.84 -13.27 -0.32
N ALA A 206 1.43 -14.55 -0.43
CA ALA A 206 0.04 -14.97 -0.30
C ALA A 206 -0.52 -14.66 1.10
N ALA A 207 0.25 -14.99 2.15
CA ALA A 207 -0.17 -14.73 3.53
C ALA A 207 -0.33 -13.22 3.84
N ALA A 208 0.51 -12.37 3.24
CA ALA A 208 0.51 -10.93 3.47
C ALA A 208 -0.49 -10.16 2.59
N PHE A 209 -0.70 -10.59 1.34
CA PHE A 209 -1.33 -9.75 0.31
C PHE A 209 -2.54 -10.33 -0.39
N ASP A 210 -2.85 -11.61 -0.24
CA ASP A 210 -4.06 -12.16 -0.85
C ASP A 210 -5.31 -11.46 -0.29
N PRO A 211 -6.37 -11.29 -1.10
CA PRO A 211 -7.60 -10.63 -0.66
C PRO A 211 -8.18 -11.19 0.66
N ASP A 212 -8.00 -12.49 0.92
CA ASP A 212 -8.48 -13.17 2.12
C ASP A 212 -7.63 -12.88 3.37
N ALA A 213 -6.35 -12.50 3.22
CA ALA A 213 -5.46 -12.15 4.33
C ALA A 213 -6.02 -11.00 5.19
N ARG A 214 -6.68 -10.04 4.54
CA ARG A 214 -7.37 -8.94 5.21
C ARG A 214 -8.44 -9.43 6.19
N GLY A 215 -9.22 -10.45 5.82
CA GLY A 215 -10.27 -10.98 6.69
C GLY A 215 -9.71 -11.52 8.00
N ARG A 216 -8.60 -12.27 7.90
CA ARG A 216 -7.85 -12.77 9.07
C ARG A 216 -7.24 -11.63 9.89
N PHE A 217 -6.64 -10.64 9.22
CA PHE A 217 -6.07 -9.46 9.89
C PHE A 217 -7.13 -8.66 10.66
N TRP A 218 -8.31 -8.49 10.07
CA TRP A 218 -9.43 -7.80 10.72
C TRP A 218 -9.91 -8.55 11.96
N GLN A 219 -9.95 -9.89 11.94
CA GLN A 219 -10.42 -10.66 13.09
C GLN A 219 -9.39 -10.73 14.24
N ALA A 220 -8.10 -10.62 13.92
CA ALA A 220 -7.02 -10.70 14.89
C ALA A 220 -7.04 -9.56 15.92
N ASN A 221 -6.53 -9.86 17.12
CA ASN A 221 -6.33 -8.88 18.16
C ASN A 221 -5.10 -7.98 17.92
N MET A 222 -4.94 -6.94 18.75
CA MET A 222 -3.87 -5.94 18.60
C MET A 222 -2.48 -6.58 18.57
N ALA A 223 -2.16 -7.43 19.55
CA ALA A 223 -0.86 -8.08 19.65
C ALA A 223 -0.54 -8.95 18.43
N THR A 224 -1.51 -9.71 17.94
CA THR A 224 -1.34 -10.55 16.75
C THR A 224 -1.14 -9.72 15.50
N ARG A 225 -1.89 -8.63 15.34
CA ARG A 225 -1.76 -7.73 14.20
C ARG A 225 -0.40 -7.05 14.16
N GLU A 226 0.10 -6.58 15.30
CA GLU A 226 1.42 -5.95 15.37
C GLU A 226 2.52 -6.95 15.01
N ARG A 227 2.48 -8.15 15.59
CA ARG A 227 3.40 -9.24 15.24
C ARG A 227 3.36 -9.57 13.74
N TRP A 228 2.18 -9.64 13.12
CA TRP A 228 2.06 -9.88 11.68
C TRP A 228 2.59 -8.72 10.83
N ARG A 229 2.38 -7.48 11.25
CA ARG A 229 2.94 -6.31 10.56
C ARG A 229 4.46 -6.31 10.62
N GLU A 230 5.04 -6.62 11.78
CA GLU A 230 6.48 -6.77 11.95
C GLU A 230 7.05 -7.90 11.09
N GLU A 231 6.45 -9.10 11.15
CA GLU A 231 6.88 -10.28 10.39
C GLU A 231 6.86 -10.01 8.88
N PHE A 232 5.76 -9.44 8.38
CA PHE A 232 5.59 -9.19 6.96
C PHE A 232 6.15 -7.83 6.49
N ALA A 233 6.71 -6.99 7.37
CA ALA A 233 7.30 -5.71 6.99
C ALA A 233 8.38 -5.88 5.91
N ARG A 234 9.14 -6.99 5.94
CA ARG A 234 10.18 -7.34 4.96
C ARG A 234 9.69 -7.57 3.52
N THR A 235 8.38 -7.61 3.31
CA THR A 235 7.79 -7.73 1.97
C THR A 235 7.60 -6.38 1.28
N ASN A 236 7.63 -5.27 2.03
CA ASN A 236 7.21 -3.95 1.54
C ASN A 236 8.03 -2.76 2.06
N TYR A 237 8.54 -2.81 3.29
CA TYR A 237 9.15 -1.66 3.97
C TYR A 237 10.65 -1.85 4.19
N ALA A 238 11.43 -0.80 3.88
CA ALA A 238 12.89 -0.75 4.05
C ALA A 238 13.64 -1.95 3.42
N VAL A 239 13.11 -2.43 2.29
CA VAL A 239 13.66 -3.53 1.50
C VAL A 239 13.84 -3.13 0.05
N VAL A 240 14.69 -3.87 -0.66
CA VAL A 240 15.06 -3.65 -2.06
C VAL A 240 14.89 -4.97 -2.83
N ARG A 241 14.35 -4.92 -4.05
CA ARG A 241 14.28 -6.11 -4.92
C ARG A 241 15.68 -6.64 -5.21
N CYS A 242 15.84 -7.97 -5.19
CA CYS A 242 17.15 -8.61 -5.27
C CYS A 242 17.98 -8.18 -6.50
N ASN A 243 17.35 -7.98 -7.66
CA ASN A 243 18.06 -7.51 -8.85
C ASN A 243 18.67 -6.11 -8.67
N VAL A 244 17.92 -5.16 -8.11
CA VAL A 244 18.39 -3.80 -7.83
C VAL A 244 19.45 -3.82 -6.73
N LEU A 245 19.26 -4.66 -5.70
CA LEU A 245 20.21 -4.83 -4.62
C LEU A 245 21.56 -5.37 -5.13
N ASN A 246 21.52 -6.40 -5.96
CA ASN A 246 22.71 -7.01 -6.54
C ASN A 246 23.44 -6.04 -7.47
N GLU A 247 22.70 -5.29 -8.30
CA GLU A 247 23.28 -4.24 -9.16
C GLU A 247 23.98 -3.15 -8.35
N LEU A 248 23.35 -2.68 -7.26
CA LEU A 248 23.95 -1.71 -6.35
C LEU A 248 25.23 -2.26 -5.69
N PHE A 249 25.20 -3.54 -5.26
CA PHE A 249 26.37 -4.19 -4.66
C PHE A 249 27.51 -4.37 -5.67
N THR A 250 27.20 -4.78 -6.91
CA THR A 250 28.18 -4.90 -7.99
C THR A 250 28.88 -3.58 -8.25
N LEU A 251 28.15 -2.47 -8.40
CA LEU A 251 28.76 -1.15 -8.61
C LEU A 251 29.61 -0.71 -7.41
N ALA A 252 29.13 -0.92 -6.18
CA ALA A 252 29.91 -0.58 -4.99
C ALA A 252 31.19 -1.41 -4.88
N TYR A 253 31.18 -2.68 -5.32
CA TYR A 253 32.37 -3.53 -5.36
C TYR A 253 33.34 -3.10 -6.47
N GLU A 254 32.84 -2.85 -7.68
CA GLU A 254 33.64 -2.40 -8.82
C GLU A 254 34.37 -1.08 -8.52
N ASP A 255 33.73 -0.16 -7.81
CA ASP A 255 34.33 1.10 -7.33
C ASP A 255 35.48 0.93 -6.32
N THR A 256 35.68 -0.28 -5.76
CA THR A 256 36.83 -0.61 -4.89
C THR A 256 38.02 -1.19 -5.65
N ILE A 257 37.86 -1.50 -6.94
CA ILE A 257 38.92 -2.09 -7.75
C ILE A 257 39.94 -0.99 -8.08
N GLU A 258 40.99 -0.90 -7.27
CA GLU A 258 42.14 -0.04 -7.52
C GLU A 258 43.05 -0.70 -8.56
N LEU A 259 42.90 -0.34 -9.84
CA LEU A 259 43.91 -0.64 -10.87
C LEU A 259 44.86 0.55 -10.96
N GLY A 260 46.08 0.42 -10.45
CA GLY A 260 47.16 1.35 -10.83
C GLY A 260 47.27 1.38 -12.35
N GLN A 261 47.46 2.56 -12.97
CA GLN A 261 47.53 2.69 -14.43
C GLN A 261 48.56 1.71 -15.01
N PRO A 262 48.14 0.59 -15.63
CA PRO A 262 49.09 -0.41 -16.10
C PRO A 262 49.88 0.13 -17.30
N VAL A 263 49.27 1.08 -18.02
CA VAL A 263 49.83 1.83 -19.15
C VAL A 263 49.36 3.29 -19.10
N PRO A 264 50.15 4.25 -19.61
CA PRO A 264 49.73 5.65 -19.72
C PRO A 264 48.42 5.76 -20.53
N GLY A 265 47.40 6.37 -19.92
CA GLY A 265 46.07 6.52 -20.53
C GLY A 265 45.11 5.35 -20.30
N ALA A 266 45.51 4.31 -19.56
CA ALA A 266 44.55 3.38 -18.97
C ALA A 266 43.77 4.06 -17.85
N ASP A 267 42.54 3.59 -17.62
CA ASP A 267 41.77 3.95 -16.43
C ASP A 267 42.64 3.65 -15.19
N GLY A 268 43.05 4.72 -14.50
CA GLY A 268 43.78 4.63 -13.23
C GLY A 268 42.83 4.35 -12.07
N PRO A 269 43.34 4.24 -10.83
CA PRO A 269 42.48 3.99 -9.69
C PRO A 269 41.49 5.15 -9.58
N SER A 270 40.21 4.86 -9.85
CA SER A 270 39.16 5.85 -9.69
C SER A 270 38.95 6.08 -8.21
N GLU A 271 38.91 7.33 -7.76
CA GLU A 271 38.37 7.63 -6.43
C GLU A 271 37.02 6.94 -6.28
N THR A 272 36.80 6.23 -5.17
CA THR A 272 35.54 5.53 -4.90
C THR A 272 34.37 6.51 -5.07
N ARG A 273 33.50 6.24 -6.04
CA ARG A 273 32.38 7.13 -6.38
C ARG A 273 31.14 6.81 -5.57
N LEU A 274 30.91 5.56 -5.21
CA LEU A 274 29.77 5.11 -4.43
C LEU A 274 30.23 4.56 -3.09
N ARG A 275 29.81 5.19 -2.01
CA ARG A 275 30.07 4.73 -0.64
C ARG A 275 28.78 4.34 0.07
N ILE A 276 28.77 3.13 0.63
CA ILE A 276 27.67 2.61 1.44
C ILE A 276 27.95 2.93 2.91
N VAL A 277 27.20 3.87 3.48
CA VAL A 277 27.39 4.37 4.85
C VAL A 277 26.29 3.83 5.76
N ALA A 278 26.44 2.57 6.15
CA ALA A 278 25.53 1.89 7.07
C ALA A 278 25.64 2.41 8.51
N ASN A 279 24.71 2.00 9.39
CA ASN A 279 24.73 2.31 10.83
C ASN A 279 24.85 3.82 11.14
N THR A 280 24.24 4.67 10.30
CA THR A 280 24.44 6.13 10.37
C THR A 280 23.09 6.85 10.40
N SER A 281 22.87 7.66 11.44
CA SER A 281 21.66 8.46 11.63
C SER A 281 21.94 9.94 11.39
N LEU A 282 20.98 10.61 10.75
CA LEU A 282 21.01 12.06 10.51
C LEU A 282 20.59 12.81 11.79
N GLU A 283 21.47 13.65 12.33
CA GLU A 283 21.18 14.44 13.54
C GLU A 283 20.78 15.87 13.23
N HIS A 284 21.56 16.52 12.37
CA HIS A 284 21.38 17.92 12.02
C HIS A 284 21.70 18.14 10.54
N VAL A 285 20.92 19.02 9.92
CA VAL A 285 21.13 19.47 8.55
C VAL A 285 21.07 20.98 8.52
N GLU A 286 22.08 21.59 7.93
CA GLU A 286 22.09 23.02 7.63
C GLU A 286 22.35 23.24 6.14
N GLN A 287 21.87 24.37 5.65
CA GLN A 287 22.13 24.79 4.28
C GLN A 287 22.85 26.13 4.30
N ASP A 288 24.00 26.20 3.63
CA ASP A 288 24.76 27.43 3.48
C ASP A 288 23.98 28.40 2.58
N SER A 289 23.73 29.62 3.05
CA SER A 289 22.93 30.61 2.32
C SER A 289 23.66 31.23 1.14
N ALA A 290 25.00 31.22 1.12
CA ALA A 290 25.81 31.78 0.05
C ALA A 290 26.09 30.77 -1.06
N THR A 291 26.47 29.53 -0.70
CA THR A 291 26.82 28.48 -1.67
C THR A 291 25.65 27.55 -2.01
N GLY A 292 24.68 27.46 -1.10
CA GLY A 292 23.58 26.49 -1.16
C GLY A 292 23.99 25.07 -0.76
N GLU A 293 25.25 24.79 -0.40
CA GLU A 293 25.66 23.46 0.05
C GLU A 293 24.86 23.00 1.27
N VAL A 294 24.56 21.70 1.30
CA VAL A 294 23.86 21.05 2.39
C VAL A 294 24.90 20.35 3.25
N ARG A 295 25.06 20.79 4.51
CA ARG A 295 25.97 20.16 5.46
C ARG A 295 25.19 19.23 6.37
N LEU A 296 25.59 17.96 6.36
CA LEU A 296 24.97 16.89 7.13
C LEU A 296 25.85 16.55 8.32
N THR A 297 25.30 16.63 9.52
CA THR A 297 25.90 16.07 10.73
C THR A 297 25.21 14.75 11.05
N THR A 298 26.01 13.70 11.11
CA THR A 298 25.56 12.32 11.29
C THR A 298 26.21 11.67 12.51
N ARG A 299 25.50 10.74 13.15
CA ARG A 299 26.00 9.90 14.23
C ARG A 299 26.11 8.47 13.76
N THR A 300 27.27 7.85 13.96
CA THR A 300 27.48 6.42 13.69
C THR A 300 26.98 5.59 14.88
N ALA A 301 26.74 4.29 14.68
CA ALA A 301 26.36 3.39 15.78
C ALA A 301 27.41 3.29 16.90
N LEU A 302 28.67 3.65 16.63
CA LEU A 302 29.74 3.72 17.63
C LEU A 302 29.80 5.07 18.36
N GLY A 303 28.84 5.96 18.11
CA GLY A 303 28.73 7.27 18.76
C GLY A 303 29.59 8.38 18.15
N ALA A 304 30.37 8.09 17.10
CA ALA A 304 31.16 9.11 16.43
C ALA A 304 30.24 10.08 15.66
N THR A 305 30.53 11.37 15.76
CA THR A 305 29.81 12.42 15.02
C THR A 305 30.67 12.85 13.83
N VAL A 306 30.10 12.81 12.63
CA VAL A 306 30.78 13.18 11.39
C VAL A 306 29.95 14.23 10.66
N THR A 307 30.60 15.33 10.27
CA THR A 307 29.99 16.41 9.50
C THR A 307 30.60 16.46 8.11
N GLN A 308 29.76 16.45 7.07
CA GLN A 308 30.20 16.46 5.68
C GLN A 308 29.27 17.35 4.82
N ALA A 309 29.85 18.05 3.84
CA ALA A 309 29.13 18.93 2.92
C ALA A 309 28.81 18.22 1.60
N TYR A 310 27.63 18.52 1.04
CA TYR A 310 27.08 17.94 -0.17
C TYR A 310 26.37 18.99 -1.03
N ASP A 311 26.34 18.78 -2.33
CA ASP A 311 25.65 19.63 -3.29
C ASP A 311 24.14 19.45 -3.32
N ALA A 312 23.69 18.24 -3.03
CA ALA A 312 22.28 17.87 -2.93
C ALA A 312 22.08 16.68 -1.99
N LEU A 313 20.91 16.67 -1.35
CA LEU A 313 20.44 15.65 -0.43
C LEU A 313 19.15 15.01 -0.98
N PHE A 314 19.15 13.70 -1.15
CA PHE A 314 18.03 12.92 -1.64
C PHE A 314 17.44 12.08 -0.50
N LEU A 315 16.13 12.24 -0.26
CA LEU A 315 15.43 11.58 0.85
C LEU A 315 14.60 10.40 0.31
N GLY A 316 15.11 9.19 0.51
CA GLY A 316 14.39 7.93 0.28
C GLY A 316 13.71 7.43 1.57
N THR A 317 13.05 8.34 2.28
CA THR A 317 12.57 8.15 3.66
C THR A 317 11.12 7.68 3.77
N GLY A 318 10.50 7.34 2.64
CA GLY A 318 9.16 6.73 2.60
C GLY A 318 8.02 7.73 2.68
N PHE A 319 6.84 7.25 3.05
CA PHE A 319 5.62 8.05 3.07
C PHE A 319 4.79 7.72 4.32
N ALA A 320 4.26 8.75 4.97
CA ALA A 320 3.24 8.62 6.00
C ALA A 320 1.87 8.41 5.34
N ARG A 321 1.08 7.50 5.91
CA ARG A 321 -0.25 7.12 5.38
C ARG A 321 -1.34 7.21 6.43
N GLU A 322 -1.12 7.95 7.50
CA GLU A 322 -2.12 8.11 8.56
C GLU A 322 -3.13 9.19 8.20
N LEU A 323 -4.40 8.98 8.55
CA LEU A 323 -5.47 9.91 8.23
C LEU A 323 -5.22 11.32 8.77
N GLY A 324 -4.77 11.42 10.01
CA GLY A 324 -4.57 12.75 10.58
C GLY A 324 -3.27 13.43 10.15
N ALA A 325 -2.42 12.77 9.37
CA ALA A 325 -1.31 13.42 8.66
C ALA A 325 -1.82 14.23 7.46
N LEU A 326 -3.10 14.10 7.10
CA LEU A 326 -3.76 14.86 6.04
C LEU A 326 -4.35 16.16 6.60
N PRO A 327 -3.76 17.34 6.28
CA PRO A 327 -4.23 18.61 6.85
C PRO A 327 -5.68 18.93 6.50
N CYS A 328 -6.14 18.49 5.32
CA CYS A 328 -7.50 18.75 4.84
C CYS A 328 -8.59 18.05 5.68
N LEU A 329 -8.25 17.05 6.49
CA LEU A 329 -9.19 16.34 7.35
C LEU A 329 -9.25 16.91 8.78
N GLY A 330 -8.50 17.99 9.08
CA GLY A 330 -8.39 18.54 10.43
C GLY A 330 -9.73 18.84 11.11
N ALA A 331 -10.70 19.38 10.37
CA ALA A 331 -12.03 19.69 10.90
C ALA A 331 -12.90 18.45 11.18
N LEU A 332 -12.53 17.27 10.69
CA LEU A 332 -13.26 16.03 10.94
C LEU A 332 -12.85 15.34 12.25
N LYS A 333 -11.76 15.79 12.89
CA LYS A 333 -11.24 15.18 14.13
C LYS A 333 -12.27 15.14 15.26
N GLU A 334 -13.13 16.16 15.35
CA GLU A 334 -14.18 16.27 16.37
C GLU A 334 -15.30 15.23 16.20
N HIS A 335 -15.51 14.75 14.97
CA HIS A 335 -16.59 13.81 14.67
C HIS A 335 -16.09 12.39 14.49
N PHE A 336 -14.83 12.21 14.05
CA PHE A 336 -14.28 10.93 13.64
C PHE A 336 -12.99 10.60 14.41
N PRO A 337 -13.03 9.64 15.35
CA PRO A 337 -11.89 9.31 16.20
C PRO A 337 -10.69 8.77 15.44
N ALA A 338 -10.86 8.13 14.29
CA ALA A 338 -9.76 7.65 13.45
C ALA A 338 -8.93 8.79 12.79
N VAL A 339 -9.47 10.01 12.76
CA VAL A 339 -8.79 11.19 12.18
C VAL A 339 -8.00 11.95 13.26
N ALA A 340 -8.45 11.91 14.51
CA ALA A 340 -7.70 12.43 15.64
C ALA A 340 -6.45 11.55 15.83
N GLN A 341 -5.29 12.01 15.32
CA GLN A 341 -4.02 11.29 15.41
C GLN A 341 -3.70 11.02 16.86
N ASP A 342 -4.01 9.81 17.29
CA ASP A 342 -3.03 8.84 17.73
C ASP A 342 -3.84 7.58 18.09
N GLU A 343 -4.05 6.69 17.11
CA GLU A 343 -4.74 5.41 17.33
C GLU A 343 -4.07 4.64 18.49
N ALA A 344 -2.75 4.78 18.65
CA ALA A 344 -2.00 4.17 19.74
C ALA A 344 -2.29 4.84 21.09
N GLN A 345 -2.27 6.18 21.20
CA GLN A 345 -2.71 6.86 22.43
C GLN A 345 -4.18 6.60 22.74
N ARG A 346 -5.04 6.49 21.72
CA ARG A 346 -6.46 6.19 21.93
C ARG A 346 -6.65 4.78 22.44
N VAL A 347 -5.95 3.80 21.86
CA VAL A 347 -5.91 2.41 22.31
C VAL A 347 -5.32 2.30 23.72
N LEU A 348 -4.28 3.07 24.04
CA LEU A 348 -3.67 3.13 25.37
C LEU A 348 -4.58 3.82 26.40
N ALA A 349 -5.29 4.89 26.02
CA ALA A 349 -6.12 5.69 26.92
C ALA A 349 -7.51 5.10 27.15
N GLN A 350 -8.11 4.46 26.15
CA GLN A 350 -9.43 3.82 26.24
C GLN A 350 -9.36 2.34 26.64
N GLY A 351 -8.16 1.73 26.56
CA GLY A 351 -8.00 0.28 26.63
C GLY A 351 -8.47 -0.40 25.34
N TYR A 352 -7.72 -1.41 24.89
CA TYR A 352 -8.22 -2.28 23.82
C TYR A 352 -9.10 -3.37 24.41
N ASP A 353 -10.41 -3.18 24.34
CA ASP A 353 -11.36 -4.23 24.70
C ASP A 353 -11.34 -5.33 23.63
N GLU A 354 -10.72 -6.46 23.93
CA GLU A 354 -10.90 -7.66 23.11
C GLU A 354 -12.33 -8.17 23.24
N PRO A 355 -12.96 -8.60 22.14
CA PRO A 355 -14.25 -9.27 22.24
C PRO A 355 -14.08 -10.52 23.12
N PRO A 356 -14.93 -10.72 24.14
CA PRO A 356 -14.81 -11.87 25.02
C PRO A 356 -14.89 -13.17 24.21
N GLU A 357 -14.22 -14.21 24.69
CA GLU A 357 -14.32 -15.53 24.06
C GLU A 357 -15.79 -15.98 24.02
N GLY A 358 -16.23 -16.46 22.86
CA GLY A 358 -17.63 -16.85 22.63
C GLY A 358 -18.62 -15.70 22.45
N ALA A 359 -18.17 -14.43 22.42
CA ALA A 359 -19.05 -13.30 22.14
C ALA A 359 -19.81 -13.48 20.81
N PRO A 360 -21.11 -13.12 20.74
CA PRO A 360 -21.83 -13.09 19.48
C PRO A 360 -21.07 -12.28 18.43
N SER A 361 -21.04 -12.77 17.19
CA SER A 361 -20.26 -12.17 16.09
C SER A 361 -20.59 -10.69 15.87
N THR A 362 -21.84 -10.28 16.11
CA THR A 362 -22.31 -8.90 16.02
C THR A 362 -21.72 -8.00 17.10
N LEU A 363 -21.67 -8.46 18.36
CA LEU A 363 -21.07 -7.73 19.47
C LEU A 363 -19.56 -7.60 19.25
N ALA A 364 -18.91 -8.69 18.87
CA ALA A 364 -17.49 -8.71 18.59
C ALA A 364 -17.10 -7.74 17.45
N GLU A 365 -17.95 -7.64 16.43
CA GLU A 365 -17.74 -6.70 15.33
C GLU A 365 -17.92 -5.25 15.81
N ARG A 366 -18.98 -4.93 16.55
CA ARG A 366 -19.18 -3.58 17.11
C ARG A 366 -18.04 -3.13 18.01
N MET A 367 -17.50 -4.01 18.85
CA MET A 367 -16.32 -3.73 19.67
C MET A 367 -15.09 -3.40 18.81
N ARG A 368 -14.84 -4.17 17.75
CA ARG A 368 -13.74 -3.87 16.80
C ARG A 368 -13.94 -2.53 16.11
N GLU A 369 -15.14 -2.25 15.62
CA GLU A 369 -15.48 -0.97 14.97
C GLU A 369 -15.28 0.21 15.93
N ARG A 370 -15.74 0.07 17.18
CA ARG A 370 -15.52 1.05 18.24
C ARG A 370 -14.04 1.28 18.45
N ASN A 371 -13.26 0.24 18.71
CA ASN A 371 -11.85 0.39 19.09
C ASN A 371 -11.01 0.96 17.93
N ARG A 372 -11.34 0.60 16.68
CA ARG A 372 -10.58 0.99 15.48
C ARG A 372 -11.05 2.30 14.86
N GLY A 373 -12.25 2.79 15.20
CA GLY A 373 -12.83 4.01 14.61
C GLY A 373 -13.14 3.89 13.11
N VAL A 374 -13.08 2.67 12.56
CA VAL A 374 -13.30 2.31 11.17
C VAL A 374 -14.02 0.97 11.15
N THR A 375 -14.89 0.77 10.17
CA THR A 375 -15.59 -0.50 9.92
C THR A 375 -14.78 -1.42 9.00
N ARG A 376 -15.11 -2.72 8.99
CA ARG A 376 -14.53 -3.68 8.03
C ARG A 376 -14.70 -3.27 6.56
N GLY A 377 -15.75 -2.49 6.28
CA GLY A 377 -16.07 -1.96 4.96
C GLY A 377 -15.43 -0.60 4.66
N TYR A 378 -14.34 -0.23 5.36
CA TYR A 378 -13.59 1.00 5.15
C TYR A 378 -14.31 2.32 5.47
N ARG A 379 -15.48 2.26 6.11
CA ARG A 379 -16.19 3.47 6.55
C ARG A 379 -15.67 3.95 7.90
N LEU A 380 -15.43 5.25 8.04
CA LEU A 380 -15.16 5.89 9.33
C LEU A 380 -16.38 5.81 10.25
N VAL A 381 -16.16 5.47 11.52
CA VAL A 381 -17.21 5.38 12.54
C VAL A 381 -17.26 6.70 13.30
N PRO A 382 -18.36 7.49 13.21
CA PRO A 382 -18.44 8.75 13.94
C PRO A 382 -18.70 8.52 15.43
N TYR A 383 -18.28 9.45 16.28
CA TYR A 383 -18.59 9.44 17.72
C TYR A 383 -20.10 9.39 18.02
N ALA A 384 -20.93 9.96 17.15
CA ALA A 384 -22.40 9.95 17.28
C ALA A 384 -23.05 8.60 16.90
N SER A 385 -22.28 7.59 16.49
CA SER A 385 -22.85 6.29 16.14
C SER A 385 -23.28 5.49 17.39
N GLU A 386 -24.25 4.58 17.22
CA GLU A 386 -24.71 3.67 18.28
C GLU A 386 -23.57 2.88 18.94
N VAL A 387 -22.49 2.62 18.18
CA VAL A 387 -21.30 1.91 18.63
C VAL A 387 -20.56 2.66 19.76
N TYR A 388 -20.71 3.98 19.85
CA TYR A 388 -20.18 4.80 20.93
C TYR A 388 -21.26 5.29 21.92
N GLY A 389 -22.50 5.51 21.45
CA GLY A 389 -23.59 6.05 22.29
C GLY A 389 -24.31 5.03 23.17
N GLY A 390 -24.36 3.76 22.77
CA GLY A 390 -24.88 2.67 23.61
C GLY A 390 -23.74 2.01 24.36
N GLY A 391 -23.77 2.02 25.69
CA GLY A 391 -22.81 1.25 26.49
C GLY A 391 -22.74 -0.18 25.97
N ILE A 392 -21.60 -0.58 25.41
CA ILE A 392 -21.39 -1.94 24.88
C ILE A 392 -21.51 -3.00 25.99
N GLY A 393 -21.57 -2.59 27.27
CA GLY A 393 -22.02 -3.41 28.39
C GLY A 393 -22.78 -2.59 29.45
N ALA A 394 -24.11 -2.75 29.49
CA ALA A 394 -24.95 -2.88 30.70
C ALA A 394 -26.43 -2.75 30.30
N GLY A 395 -27.17 -3.86 30.30
CA GLY A 395 -28.64 -3.84 30.27
C GLY A 395 -29.32 -4.05 28.91
N SER A 396 -29.29 -5.28 28.40
CA SER A 396 -30.43 -5.83 27.65
C SER A 396 -30.88 -7.10 28.37
N ALA A 397 -31.33 -6.93 29.61
CA ALA A 397 -32.21 -7.91 30.23
C ALA A 397 -33.44 -8.04 29.33
N LEU A 398 -33.83 -9.28 29.05
CA LEU A 398 -35.02 -9.63 28.30
C LEU A 398 -36.21 -8.78 28.75
N GLY A 399 -36.85 -8.13 27.77
CA GLY A 399 -38.13 -7.48 27.98
C GLY A 399 -39.14 -8.48 28.50
N SER A 400 -39.52 -8.28 29.75
CA SER A 400 -40.73 -8.83 30.36
C SER A 400 -41.93 -8.37 29.52
N ASN A 401 -42.58 -9.31 28.85
CA ASN A 401 -43.99 -9.20 28.50
C ASN A 401 -44.67 -10.49 28.93
N ASN A 402 -45.54 -10.33 29.92
CA ASN A 402 -46.27 -11.36 30.63
C ASN A 402 -47.65 -11.56 30.00
N SER A 403 -48.05 -12.80 29.68
CA SER A 403 -49.44 -13.28 29.81
C SER A 403 -49.55 -14.81 29.59
N ASN A 404 -49.44 -15.53 30.69
CA ASN A 404 -50.26 -16.63 31.24
C ASN A 404 -50.93 -17.75 30.38
N THR A 405 -51.12 -18.89 31.09
CA THR A 405 -51.82 -20.18 30.82
C THR A 405 -50.98 -21.26 30.11
N GLY A 406 -50.78 -22.49 30.60
CA GLY A 406 -51.17 -23.19 31.83
C GLY A 406 -50.92 -24.71 31.64
N VAL A 407 -50.78 -25.43 32.76
CA VAL A 407 -50.84 -26.92 32.93
C VAL A 407 -49.51 -27.72 32.85
N ALA A 408 -49.29 -28.52 33.90
CA ALA A 408 -48.15 -29.40 34.25
C ALA A 408 -48.50 -30.91 34.00
N PRO A 409 -47.81 -31.95 34.56
CA PRO A 409 -46.38 -32.32 34.66
C PRO A 409 -46.12 -33.81 34.21
N VAL A 410 -45.06 -34.47 34.75
CA VAL A 410 -44.71 -35.94 34.83
C VAL A 410 -43.61 -36.39 33.84
N ALA A 411 -42.54 -37.16 34.14
CA ALA A 411 -41.92 -37.75 35.35
C ALA A 411 -40.49 -38.29 35.02
N GLU A 412 -39.68 -38.51 36.08
CA GLU A 412 -38.73 -39.64 36.38
C GLU A 412 -37.62 -40.03 35.35
N SER A 413 -36.40 -40.47 35.69
CA SER A 413 -35.83 -41.07 36.92
C SER A 413 -34.28 -41.11 36.85
N GLU A 414 -33.64 -41.12 38.04
CA GLU A 414 -32.53 -41.99 38.53
C GLU A 414 -31.18 -42.10 37.77
N GLU A 415 -29.99 -42.30 38.37
CA GLU A 415 -29.38 -42.24 39.72
C GLU A 415 -27.87 -42.58 39.54
N ASP A 416 -27.10 -42.52 40.64
CA ASP A 416 -25.74 -43.07 40.93
C ASP A 416 -24.49 -42.24 40.55
N GLU A 417 -23.78 -41.57 41.48
CA GLU A 417 -23.00 -41.94 42.71
C GLU A 417 -21.49 -42.21 42.44
N HIS A 418 -20.61 -41.29 42.91
CA HIS A 418 -19.59 -41.45 43.99
C HIS A 418 -18.31 -42.21 43.54
N ASP A 419 -17.05 -41.88 43.85
CA ASP A 419 -16.37 -41.14 44.94
C ASP A 419 -14.94 -40.71 44.52
N ASP A 420 -14.44 -39.63 45.14
CA ASP A 420 -13.14 -39.37 45.81
C ASP A 420 -11.82 -40.03 45.30
N ASP A 421 -10.60 -39.48 45.41
CA ASP A 421 -10.04 -38.39 46.20
C ASP A 421 -8.61 -38.04 45.68
N ASP A 422 -8.08 -36.92 46.21
CA ASP A 422 -6.67 -36.59 46.46
C ASP A 422 -5.69 -36.09 45.38
N ALA A 423 -5.31 -34.81 45.58
CA ALA A 423 -4.03 -34.17 45.21
C ALA A 423 -2.95 -34.51 46.29
N PRO A 424 -1.76 -33.85 46.42
CA PRO A 424 -1.11 -32.80 45.62
C PRO A 424 0.44 -32.92 45.43
N THR A 425 0.97 -32.05 44.56
CA THR A 425 2.26 -31.29 44.64
C THR A 425 3.63 -31.98 44.86
N LEU A 426 4.61 -31.69 43.98
CA LEU A 426 5.83 -30.85 44.24
C LEU A 426 6.98 -31.08 43.23
N SER A 427 7.48 -29.98 42.68
CA SER A 427 8.92 -29.61 42.54
C SER A 427 9.94 -30.62 41.98
N SER A 428 10.62 -30.26 40.88
CA SER A 428 11.99 -29.67 40.97
C SER A 428 12.67 -29.46 39.62
N ARG A 429 13.56 -28.45 39.67
CA ARG A 429 14.52 -27.91 38.70
C ARG A 429 15.36 -28.94 37.92
N GLY A 430 15.82 -28.52 36.74
CA GLY A 430 17.05 -29.05 36.13
C GLY A 430 17.34 -28.50 34.75
N ALA A 431 17.93 -27.30 34.68
CA ALA A 431 18.59 -26.81 33.47
C ALA A 431 19.93 -27.52 33.26
N MET A 432 20.32 -27.82 32.01
CA MET A 432 21.70 -27.76 31.54
C MET A 432 21.74 -27.73 30.01
N ALA A 433 22.58 -26.85 29.50
CA ALA A 433 22.94 -26.72 28.10
C ALA A 433 24.44 -26.99 27.93
N VAL A 434 24.82 -27.11 26.65
CA VAL A 434 26.11 -26.75 26.04
C VAL A 434 27.05 -27.88 25.59
N SER A 435 27.40 -27.77 24.29
CA SER A 435 28.67 -28.14 23.61
C SER A 435 28.90 -29.61 23.23
N SER A 436 29.60 -29.98 22.15
CA SER A 436 30.09 -29.33 20.91
C SER A 436 30.97 -30.33 20.14
N ARG A 437 31.19 -30.04 18.84
CA ARG A 437 32.40 -30.29 17.99
C ARG A 437 32.43 -31.42 16.95
N ARG A 438 32.75 -30.96 15.72
CA ARG A 438 33.73 -31.46 14.70
C ARG A 438 33.39 -32.77 13.97
N SER A 439 33.76 -33.04 12.72
CA SER A 439 34.57 -32.40 11.64
C SER A 439 34.35 -33.27 10.36
N SER A 440 34.07 -32.69 9.18
CA SER A 440 34.96 -32.51 8.00
C SER A 440 35.12 -33.72 7.05
N ASP A 441 35.40 -33.38 5.78
CA ASP A 441 35.95 -34.21 4.66
C ASP A 441 34.89 -34.84 3.72
N ASN A 442 34.96 -34.84 2.38
CA ASN A 442 35.88 -34.27 1.37
C ASN A 442 35.23 -34.39 -0.06
N GLU A 443 35.66 -33.55 -1.02
CA GLU A 443 35.89 -33.73 -2.49
C GLU A 443 35.11 -34.76 -3.36
N SER A 444 34.90 -34.67 -4.69
CA SER A 444 35.11 -33.69 -5.79
C SER A 444 34.65 -34.32 -7.14
N VAL A 445 34.38 -33.46 -8.16
CA VAL A 445 34.61 -33.61 -9.63
C VAL A 445 33.87 -34.67 -10.49
N GLY A 446 33.37 -34.25 -11.68
CA GLY A 446 33.28 -35.16 -12.85
C GLY A 446 32.24 -34.90 -13.97
N SER A 447 32.50 -33.91 -14.83
CA SER A 447 32.27 -33.79 -16.30
C SER A 447 31.38 -34.78 -17.11
N GLY A 448 30.47 -34.21 -17.91
CA GLY A 448 30.48 -34.35 -19.40
C GLY A 448 29.59 -35.42 -20.11
N PRO A 449 29.03 -35.13 -21.31
CA PRO A 449 27.89 -35.84 -21.95
C PRO A 449 28.35 -36.80 -23.09
N PRO A 450 27.49 -37.46 -23.93
CA PRO A 450 26.79 -36.78 -25.05
C PRO A 450 25.52 -37.45 -25.70
N SER A 451 24.80 -36.63 -26.48
CA SER A 451 24.28 -36.85 -27.85
C SER A 451 23.17 -37.86 -28.25
N ARG A 452 22.22 -37.27 -29.02
CA ARG A 452 21.67 -37.65 -30.35
C ARG A 452 20.64 -38.78 -30.49
N GLY A 453 19.50 -38.43 -31.08
CA GLY A 453 18.61 -39.32 -31.85
C GLY A 453 17.48 -38.54 -32.52
N ARG A 454 17.32 -38.68 -33.84
CA ARG A 454 16.47 -37.89 -34.76
C ARG A 454 15.40 -38.81 -35.39
N SER A 455 14.38 -38.20 -36.02
CA SER A 455 13.30 -38.75 -36.89
C SER A 455 11.95 -38.97 -36.17
N GLN A 456 10.83 -38.31 -36.52
CA GLN A 456 10.02 -38.13 -37.74
C GLN A 456 9.07 -39.30 -38.10
N THR A 457 7.82 -38.91 -38.40
CA THR A 457 6.65 -39.67 -38.90
C THR A 457 5.94 -40.52 -37.84
N GLY A 458 4.62 -40.65 -37.77
CA GLY A 458 3.49 -40.26 -38.62
C GLY A 458 2.21 -40.81 -37.95
N ALA A 459 1.07 -40.25 -38.33
CA ALA A 459 -0.26 -40.40 -37.75
C ALA A 459 -0.76 -41.83 -37.38
N ALA A 460 -1.56 -41.94 -36.31
CA ALA A 460 -2.94 -42.43 -36.36
C ALA A 460 -3.65 -42.35 -34.99
N SER A 461 -4.78 -41.63 -34.98
CA SER A 461 -6.04 -41.87 -34.26
C SER A 461 -6.07 -42.94 -33.16
N LEU A 462 -6.47 -42.53 -31.95
CA LEU A 462 -7.50 -43.22 -31.16
C LEU A 462 -8.21 -42.17 -30.28
N ALA A 463 -9.45 -41.88 -30.65
CA ALA A 463 -10.38 -41.09 -29.85
C ALA A 463 -10.86 -41.93 -28.66
N SER A 464 -10.61 -41.43 -27.45
CA SER A 464 -11.22 -41.94 -26.23
C SER A 464 -12.13 -40.85 -25.67
N SER A 465 -13.41 -40.93 -26.00
CA SER A 465 -14.47 -40.16 -25.36
C SER A 465 -14.58 -40.57 -23.90
N VAL A 466 -14.14 -39.70 -22.99
CA VAL A 466 -14.50 -39.79 -21.57
C VAL A 466 -15.73 -38.92 -21.35
N THR A 467 -16.88 -39.58 -21.29
CA THR A 467 -18.17 -38.98 -20.92
C THR A 467 -18.16 -38.66 -19.43
N LEU A 468 -17.73 -37.45 -19.05
CA LEU A 468 -17.91 -36.94 -17.69
C LEU A 468 -19.38 -36.58 -17.49
N HIS A 469 -20.06 -37.38 -16.66
CA HIS A 469 -21.41 -37.11 -16.19
C HIS A 469 -21.42 -35.78 -15.43
N SER A 470 -22.00 -34.76 -16.06
CA SER A 470 -22.39 -33.50 -15.42
C SER A 470 -23.41 -33.79 -14.31
N ARG A 471 -22.92 -33.94 -13.08
CA ARG A 471 -23.71 -33.66 -11.88
C ARG A 471 -23.67 -32.15 -11.70
N THR A 472 -24.72 -31.48 -12.15
CA THR A 472 -25.03 -30.09 -11.77
C THR A 472 -25.18 -30.00 -10.26
N VAL A 473 -24.08 -29.69 -9.58
CA VAL A 473 -24.12 -29.19 -8.21
C VAL A 473 -24.37 -27.69 -8.32
N SER A 474 -25.63 -27.30 -8.17
CA SER A 474 -26.00 -25.90 -7.96
C SER A 474 -25.13 -25.33 -6.83
N PRO A 475 -24.47 -24.18 -7.02
CA PRO A 475 -23.68 -23.60 -5.95
C PRO A 475 -24.63 -23.28 -4.79
N LYS A 476 -24.40 -23.91 -3.64
CA LYS A 476 -25.03 -23.50 -2.38
C LYS A 476 -24.69 -22.02 -2.21
N ARG A 477 -25.72 -21.21 -2.35
CA ARG A 477 -25.78 -19.77 -2.06
C ARG A 477 -24.91 -19.50 -0.83
N SER A 478 -23.72 -18.93 -1.04
CA SER A 478 -22.86 -18.47 0.04
C SER A 478 -23.69 -17.47 0.83
N VAL A 479 -24.03 -17.83 2.07
CA VAL A 479 -24.77 -16.98 2.99
C VAL A 479 -23.91 -15.75 3.23
N SER A 480 -24.29 -14.64 2.59
CA SER A 480 -23.79 -13.31 2.90
C SER A 480 -24.00 -13.06 4.39
N PRO A 481 -23.07 -12.39 5.11
CA PRO A 481 -23.38 -11.95 6.47
C PRO A 481 -24.64 -11.11 6.39
N SER A 482 -25.65 -11.52 7.15
CA SER A 482 -26.92 -10.85 7.30
C SER A 482 -26.69 -9.34 7.44
N ALA A 483 -27.30 -8.57 6.56
CA ALA A 483 -27.57 -7.16 6.80
C ALA A 483 -28.48 -7.10 8.03
N ALA A 484 -27.88 -7.12 9.22
CA ALA A 484 -28.57 -6.82 10.45
C ALA A 484 -29.18 -5.43 10.27
N ALA A 485 -30.51 -5.38 10.35
CA ALA A 485 -31.30 -4.18 10.18
C ALA A 485 -30.76 -3.08 11.12
N VAL A 486 -30.05 -2.12 10.54
CA VAL A 486 -29.84 -0.81 11.16
C VAL A 486 -31.21 -0.16 11.20
N GLY A 487 -31.60 0.34 12.37
CA GLY A 487 -32.89 0.97 12.60
C GLY A 487 -33.27 1.97 11.51
N ALA A 488 -34.56 2.08 11.25
CA ALA A 488 -35.13 3.10 10.40
C ALA A 488 -34.89 4.49 11.04
N GLY A 489 -33.73 5.08 10.79
CA GLY A 489 -33.33 6.39 11.27
C GLY A 489 -32.28 6.99 10.34
N VAL A 490 -32.63 8.12 9.73
CA VAL A 490 -31.79 9.12 9.04
C VAL A 490 -30.53 8.60 8.33
N SER A 491 -30.53 8.62 7.00
CA SER A 491 -29.34 8.25 6.20
C SER A 491 -28.20 9.24 6.41
N SER A 492 -27.27 8.93 7.32
CA SER A 492 -26.05 9.70 7.54
C SER A 492 -25.15 9.69 6.30
N GLY A 493 -24.31 10.72 6.18
CA GLY A 493 -23.24 10.76 5.20
C GLY A 493 -22.10 9.85 5.62
N GLU A 494 -21.48 9.16 4.67
CA GLU A 494 -20.43 8.17 4.94
C GLU A 494 -19.08 8.63 4.39
N ILE A 495 -18.01 8.44 5.17
CA ILE A 495 -16.63 8.66 4.72
C ILE A 495 -15.95 7.31 4.62
N TYR A 496 -15.47 6.97 3.43
CA TYR A 496 -14.68 5.79 3.12
C TYR A 496 -13.21 6.15 3.01
N VAL A 497 -12.34 5.27 3.49
CA VAL A 497 -10.90 5.51 3.53
C VAL A 497 -10.16 4.37 2.85
N MET A 498 -9.20 4.65 1.97
CA MET A 498 -8.43 3.65 1.25
C MET A 498 -6.94 4.03 1.21
N GLY A 499 -6.07 3.08 1.57
CA GLY A 499 -4.62 3.27 1.50
C GLY A 499 -4.00 3.92 2.73
N CYS A 500 -4.79 4.10 3.79
CA CYS A 500 -4.43 4.71 5.07
C CYS A 500 -4.89 3.88 6.29
N ASN A 501 -5.21 2.60 6.08
CA ASN A 501 -5.81 1.71 7.07
C ASN A 501 -4.95 0.48 7.35
N GLU A 502 -3.64 0.54 7.12
CA GLU A 502 -2.77 -0.62 7.32
C GLU A 502 -2.86 -1.17 8.75
N ALA A 503 -2.95 -0.28 9.75
CA ALA A 503 -3.10 -0.67 11.14
C ALA A 503 -4.37 -1.49 11.40
N THR A 504 -5.41 -1.36 10.56
CA THR A 504 -6.72 -2.03 10.74
C THR A 504 -7.01 -3.12 9.70
N HIS A 505 -6.44 -3.02 8.51
CA HIS A 505 -6.72 -3.89 7.35
C HIS A 505 -5.47 -4.61 6.80
N GLY A 506 -4.30 -4.38 7.39
CA GLY A 506 -3.05 -5.05 7.05
C GLY A 506 -2.29 -4.43 5.88
N LEU A 507 -1.11 -4.99 5.58
CA LEU A 507 -0.14 -4.46 4.59
C LEU A 507 -0.70 -4.34 3.17
N SER A 508 -1.68 -5.18 2.82
CA SER A 508 -2.35 -5.09 1.52
C SER A 508 -3.08 -3.76 1.33
N ASP A 509 -3.38 -2.98 2.40
CA ASP A 509 -4.19 -1.76 2.32
C ASP A 509 -3.65 -0.70 1.35
N SER A 510 -2.34 -0.63 1.18
CA SER A 510 -1.71 0.33 0.27
C SER A 510 -1.51 -0.19 -1.16
N LEU A 511 -1.79 -1.47 -1.43
CA LEU A 511 -1.49 -2.09 -2.72
C LEU A 511 -2.51 -1.77 -3.81
N LEU A 512 -2.01 -1.32 -4.97
CA LEU A 512 -2.81 -1.07 -6.17
C LEU A 512 -3.52 -2.32 -6.71
N SER A 513 -2.98 -3.51 -6.45
CA SER A 513 -3.54 -4.78 -6.93
C SER A 513 -4.97 -4.99 -6.39
N VAL A 514 -5.19 -4.67 -5.12
CA VAL A 514 -6.46 -4.89 -4.40
C VAL A 514 -7.39 -3.68 -4.40
N CYS A 515 -6.93 -2.51 -4.85
CA CYS A 515 -7.78 -1.31 -4.99
C CYS A 515 -9.07 -1.57 -5.78
N ALA A 516 -9.02 -2.42 -6.81
CA ALA A 516 -10.20 -2.76 -7.62
C ALA A 516 -11.27 -3.48 -6.80
N VAL A 517 -10.85 -4.43 -5.97
CA VAL A 517 -11.74 -5.21 -5.10
C VAL A 517 -12.37 -4.27 -4.07
N ARG A 518 -11.58 -3.39 -3.46
CA ARG A 518 -12.06 -2.39 -2.49
C ARG A 518 -13.05 -1.39 -3.07
N ALA A 519 -12.76 -0.85 -4.25
CA ALA A 519 -13.69 0.03 -4.94
C ALA A 519 -15.03 -0.68 -5.19
N GLY A 520 -15.00 -1.99 -5.48
CA GLY A 520 -16.20 -2.81 -5.58
C GLY A 520 -16.99 -2.93 -4.26
N GLU A 521 -16.32 -3.12 -3.14
CA GLU A 521 -16.94 -3.20 -1.81
C GLU A 521 -17.55 -1.86 -1.38
N ILE A 522 -16.83 -0.75 -1.58
CA ILE A 522 -17.35 0.60 -1.34
C ILE A 522 -18.59 0.82 -2.20
N ALA A 523 -18.53 0.52 -3.50
CA ALA A 523 -19.68 0.65 -4.38
C ALA A 523 -20.88 -0.19 -3.91
N GLN A 524 -20.66 -1.45 -3.50
CA GLN A 524 -21.70 -2.31 -2.96
C GLN A 524 -22.34 -1.73 -1.69
N SER A 525 -21.54 -1.13 -0.81
CA SER A 525 -22.06 -0.51 0.42
C SER A 525 -22.93 0.74 0.14
N LEU A 526 -22.64 1.45 -0.95
CA LEU A 526 -23.40 2.63 -1.37
C LEU A 526 -24.74 2.28 -2.03
N LEU A 527 -24.84 1.13 -2.71
CA LEU A 527 -26.02 0.74 -3.50
C LEU A 527 -27.34 0.75 -2.72
N PRO A 528 -27.46 0.20 -1.50
CA PRO A 528 -28.72 0.24 -0.74
C PRO A 528 -29.18 1.66 -0.42
N ALA A 529 -28.25 2.56 -0.09
CA ALA A 529 -28.55 3.96 0.19
C ALA A 529 -29.04 4.68 -1.06
N LEU A 530 -28.43 4.40 -2.23
CA LEU A 530 -28.87 4.91 -3.52
C LEU A 530 -30.26 4.37 -3.91
N ALA A 531 -30.50 3.07 -3.73
CA ALA A 531 -31.76 2.42 -4.05
C ALA A 531 -32.95 2.97 -3.23
N ARG A 532 -32.76 3.20 -1.93
CA ARG A 532 -33.79 3.82 -1.06
C ARG A 532 -34.15 5.25 -1.48
N ARG A 533 -33.21 5.95 -2.12
CA ARG A 533 -33.34 7.37 -2.51
C ARG A 533 -33.86 7.56 -3.93
N ALA A 534 -33.77 6.54 -4.79
CA ALA A 534 -34.32 6.54 -6.13
C ALA A 534 -35.86 6.52 -6.10
N ARG A 535 -36.50 7.62 -5.69
CA ARG A 535 -37.93 7.87 -5.94
C ARG A 535 -38.21 8.36 -7.36
N SER A 536 -37.15 8.60 -8.15
CA SER A 536 -37.14 8.73 -9.60
C SER A 536 -35.69 8.54 -10.08
N PRO A 537 -35.43 7.94 -11.26
CA PRO A 537 -34.09 7.84 -11.82
C PRO A 537 -33.65 9.24 -12.28
N GLY A 538 -32.99 9.99 -11.39
CA GLY A 538 -32.32 11.25 -11.73
C GLY A 538 -31.03 11.02 -12.53
N ALA A 539 -30.39 12.12 -12.94
CA ALA A 539 -29.14 12.12 -13.73
C ALA A 539 -28.04 11.21 -13.14
N ASP A 540 -27.97 11.09 -11.81
CA ASP A 540 -26.96 10.27 -11.12
C ASP A 540 -27.12 8.76 -11.37
N ALA A 541 -28.36 8.27 -11.49
CA ALA A 541 -28.62 6.86 -11.78
C ALA A 541 -28.27 6.52 -13.25
N ALA A 542 -28.59 7.42 -14.18
CA ALA A 542 -28.20 7.31 -15.58
C ALA A 542 -26.68 7.34 -15.74
N LEU A 543 -25.99 8.21 -14.99
CA LEU A 543 -24.53 8.28 -14.94
C LEU A 543 -23.92 6.96 -14.44
N ALA A 544 -24.43 6.42 -13.33
CA ALA A 544 -23.95 5.16 -12.77
C ALA A 544 -24.12 3.98 -13.73
N ILE A 545 -25.25 3.90 -14.44
CA ILE A 545 -25.50 2.89 -15.48
C ILE A 545 -24.50 3.06 -16.64
N LYS A 546 -24.28 4.30 -17.09
CA LYS A 546 -23.32 4.59 -18.16
C LYS A 546 -21.89 4.19 -17.78
N VAL A 547 -21.48 4.47 -16.55
CA VAL A 547 -20.18 4.03 -16.00
C VAL A 547 -20.10 2.50 -16.00
N ALA A 548 -21.13 1.82 -15.50
CA ALA A 548 -21.15 0.37 -15.39
C ALA A 548 -21.10 -0.32 -16.75
N ASP A 549 -21.83 0.19 -17.74
CA ASP A 549 -21.81 -0.32 -19.12
C ASP A 549 -20.41 -0.15 -19.73
N ALA A 550 -19.84 1.05 -19.64
CA ALA A 550 -18.48 1.34 -20.14
C ALA A 550 -17.39 0.41 -19.57
N MET A 551 -17.57 -0.07 -18.34
CA MET A 551 -16.66 -1.01 -17.67
C MET A 551 -16.68 -2.45 -18.24
N VAL A 552 -17.76 -2.82 -18.93
CA VAL A 552 -17.94 -4.16 -19.54
C VAL A 552 -18.00 -4.12 -21.07
N THR A 553 -18.20 -2.96 -21.68
CA THR A 553 -18.19 -2.82 -23.15
C THR A 553 -16.84 -3.26 -23.73
N PRO A 554 -16.80 -4.29 -24.60
CA PRO A 554 -15.56 -4.77 -25.20
C PRO A 554 -14.92 -3.69 -26.07
N VAL A 555 -13.59 -3.56 -26.00
CA VAL A 555 -12.87 -2.68 -26.91
C VAL A 555 -12.58 -3.43 -28.19
N ARG A 556 -13.22 -3.02 -29.30
CA ARG A 556 -12.94 -3.58 -30.62
C ARG A 556 -11.77 -2.83 -31.23
N LEU A 557 -10.82 -3.57 -31.81
CA LEU A 557 -9.84 -2.98 -32.72
C LEU A 557 -10.60 -2.51 -33.97
N THR A 558 -10.83 -1.21 -34.10
CA THR A 558 -11.30 -0.65 -35.37
C THR A 558 -10.14 -0.70 -36.36
N SER A 559 -10.41 -0.99 -37.64
CA SER A 559 -9.41 -1.04 -38.71
C SER A 559 -8.85 0.34 -39.09
N ALA A 560 -9.29 1.41 -38.44
CA ALA A 560 -8.92 2.79 -38.76
C ALA A 560 -7.68 3.25 -37.99
N ALA A 561 -6.51 2.72 -38.36
CA ALA A 561 -5.19 3.35 -38.17
C ALA A 561 -4.09 2.60 -38.95
N ALA A 562 -4.44 2.03 -40.10
CA ALA A 562 -3.46 1.66 -41.11
C ALA A 562 -3.46 2.79 -42.14
N GLU A 563 -2.82 3.92 -41.82
CA GLU A 563 -2.24 4.70 -42.90
C GLU A 563 -0.98 3.95 -43.37
N PRO A 564 -0.91 3.53 -44.64
CA PRO A 564 0.27 2.90 -45.19
C PRO A 564 1.30 4.00 -45.47
N GLY A 565 2.12 4.37 -44.48
CA GLY A 565 3.07 5.47 -44.69
C GLY A 565 3.99 5.84 -43.54
N ALA A 566 4.41 4.91 -42.68
CA ALA A 566 5.50 5.18 -41.73
C ALA A 566 6.19 3.88 -41.27
N ALA A 567 6.80 3.17 -42.22
CA ALA A 567 7.69 2.07 -41.92
C ALA A 567 8.88 2.04 -42.88
N VAL A 568 9.77 3.04 -42.80
CA VAL A 568 11.19 2.91 -43.16
C VAL A 568 12.00 3.94 -42.34
N ALA A 569 13.17 3.53 -41.87
CA ALA A 569 14.25 4.30 -41.23
C ALA A 569 14.33 4.28 -39.69
N ALA A 570 14.83 3.16 -39.16
CA ALA A 570 15.90 3.17 -38.16
C ALA A 570 16.63 1.81 -38.23
N VAL A 571 17.76 1.81 -38.96
CA VAL A 571 18.91 0.91 -38.70
C VAL A 571 19.77 1.61 -37.66
#